data_AF-A0A9N9NWM9-F1
#
_entry.id   AF-A0A9N9NWM9-F1
#
_cell.length_a   1.000
_cell.length_b   1.000
_cell.length_c   1.000
_cell.angle_alpha   90.00
_cell.angle_beta   90.00
_cell.angle_gamma   90.00
#
_symmetry.space_group_name_H-M   'P 1'
#
loop_
_entity.id
_entity.type
_entity.pdbx_description
1 polymer ?
#
loop_
_entity_poly.entity_id
_entity_poly.type
_entity_poly.pdbx_seq_one_letter_code
_entity_poly.pdbx_strand_id
1 'polypeptide(L)'
;KMEKKELQKLAQKIQLEIKEEEVPNCLETFEHLEKLLANFKKERVGEKVKPMAGINVGHLTLKDLTRLKKEFSQLRISKKARGKNSLSTADDFVLFKK
;
A
#
# COMPACT_ATOMS: atom_id res chain seq x y z
N LYS A 1 -2.84 -4.80 24.23
CA LYS A 1 -4.18 -4.51 23.70
C LYS A 1 -4.14 -3.09 23.17
N MET A 2 -4.40 -2.90 21.89
CA MET A 2 -4.32 -1.60 21.22
C MET A 2 -5.27 -0.57 21.82
N GLU A 3 -4.81 0.67 21.97
CA GLU A 3 -5.65 1.79 22.43
C GLU A 3 -6.17 2.64 21.27
N LYS A 4 -7.28 3.36 21.49
CA LYS A 4 -7.87 4.29 20.51
C LYS A 4 -6.86 5.30 19.95
N LYS A 5 -5.98 5.84 20.79
CA LYS A 5 -4.93 6.80 20.37
C LYS A 5 -3.91 6.16 19.42
N GLU A 6 -3.60 4.89 19.61
CA GLU A 6 -2.66 4.15 18.75
C GLU A 6 -3.32 3.79 17.42
N LEU A 7 -4.60 3.37 17.45
CA LEU A 7 -5.39 3.14 16.25
C LEU A 7 -5.47 4.40 15.38
N GLN A 8 -5.73 5.56 15.98
CA GLN A 8 -5.77 6.84 15.26
C GLN A 8 -4.41 7.20 14.66
N LYS A 9 -3.30 6.97 15.38
CA LYS A 9 -1.95 7.18 14.84
C LYS A 9 -1.66 6.27 13.64
N LEU A 10 -2.12 5.02 13.67
CA LEU A 10 -1.97 4.09 12.54
C LEU A 10 -2.81 4.51 11.35
N ALA A 11 -4.07 4.88 11.59
CA ALA A 11 -4.98 5.38 10.56
C ALA A 11 -4.40 6.61 9.83
N GLN A 12 -3.83 7.56 10.58
CA GLN A 12 -3.16 8.73 10.02
C GLN A 12 -1.97 8.37 9.13
N LYS A 13 -1.17 7.37 9.50
CA LYS A 13 0.00 6.94 8.69
C LYS A 13 -0.40 6.43 7.31
N ILE A 14 -1.57 5.82 7.19
CA ILE A 14 -2.10 5.29 5.94
C ILE A 14 -3.18 6.18 5.31
N GLN A 15 -3.39 7.38 5.86
CA GLN A 15 -4.42 8.33 5.42
C GLN A 15 -5.84 7.76 5.42
N LEU A 16 -6.13 6.89 6.39
CA LEU A 16 -7.46 6.35 6.61
C LEU A 16 -8.20 7.21 7.63
N GLU A 17 -9.40 7.67 7.24
CA GLU A 17 -10.33 8.28 8.17
C GLU A 17 -11.17 7.18 8.82
N ILE A 18 -11.17 7.12 10.15
CA ILE A 18 -11.98 6.18 10.94
C ILE A 18 -13.01 7.02 11.69
N LYS A 19 -14.30 6.74 11.46
CA LYS A 19 -15.37 7.42 12.18
C LYS A 19 -15.44 6.94 13.62
N GLU A 20 -15.94 7.78 14.51
CA GLU A 20 -16.05 7.45 15.94
C GLU A 20 -16.89 6.19 16.19
N GLU A 21 -17.92 5.96 15.38
CA GLU A 21 -18.76 4.75 15.41
C GLU A 21 -18.02 3.45 15.01
N GLU A 22 -16.95 3.55 14.21
CA GLU A 22 -16.18 2.40 13.72
C GLU A 22 -15.06 1.99 14.69
N VAL A 23 -14.63 2.91 15.57
CA VAL A 23 -13.53 2.72 16.51
C VAL A 23 -13.67 1.45 17.35
N PRO A 24 -14.82 1.14 17.98
CA PRO A 24 -14.95 -0.06 18.82
C PRO A 24 -14.72 -1.35 18.03
N ASN A 25 -15.29 -1.43 16.82
CA ASN A 25 -15.18 -2.60 15.96
C ASN A 25 -13.75 -2.79 15.44
N CYS A 26 -13.07 -1.70 15.08
CA CYS A 26 -11.66 -1.75 14.70
C CYS A 26 -10.78 -2.27 15.86
N LEU A 27 -11.00 -1.78 17.09
CA LEU A 27 -10.22 -2.23 18.25
C LEU A 27 -10.43 -3.71 18.55
N GLU A 28 -11.67 -4.20 18.46
CA GLU A 28 -11.99 -5.62 18.62
C GLU A 28 -11.33 -6.49 17.55
N THR A 29 -11.39 -6.03 16.29
CA THR A 29 -10.73 -6.71 15.16
C THR A 29 -9.22 -6.78 15.36
N PHE A 30 -8.58 -5.70 15.80
CA PHE A 30 -7.15 -5.69 16.10
C PHE A 30 -6.79 -6.66 17.22
N GLU A 31 -7.57 -6.72 18.30
CA GLU A 31 -7.35 -7.67 19.38
C GLU A 31 -7.48 -9.13 18.89
N HIS A 32 -8.46 -9.40 18.02
CA HIS A 32 -8.62 -10.71 17.43
C HIS A 32 -7.41 -11.10 16.56
N LEU A 33 -6.95 -10.19 15.69
CA LEU A 33 -5.78 -10.40 14.84
C LEU A 33 -4.50 -10.58 15.67
N GLU A 34 -4.31 -9.82 16.75
CA GLU A 34 -3.18 -9.99 17.66
C GLU A 34 -3.15 -11.40 18.26
N LYS A 35 -4.31 -11.94 18.67
CA LYS A 35 -4.41 -13.32 19.19
C LYS A 35 -4.07 -14.36 18.14
N LEU A 36 -4.56 -14.19 16.90
CA LEU A 36 -4.24 -15.09 15.80
C LEU A 36 -2.74 -15.08 15.47
N LEU A 37 -2.11 -13.91 15.46
CA LEU A 37 -0.69 -13.76 15.19
C LEU A 37 0.19 -14.24 16.35
N ALA A 38 -0.24 -14.07 17.60
CA ALA A 38 0.49 -14.57 18.77
C ALA A 38 0.60 -16.11 18.79
N ASN A 39 -0.42 -16.79 18.26
CA ASN A 39 -0.46 -18.24 18.12
C ASN A 39 0.29 -18.75 16.88
N PHE A 40 0.82 -17.85 16.04
CA PHE A 40 1.64 -18.25 14.91
C PHE A 40 2.91 -18.92 15.43
N LYS A 41 3.16 -20.14 15.00
CA LYS A 41 4.31 -20.94 15.44
C LYS A 41 5.57 -20.13 15.12
N LYS A 42 6.24 -19.61 16.15
CA LYS A 42 7.53 -18.93 15.99
C LYS A 42 8.51 -19.96 15.47
N GLU A 43 8.69 -20.04 14.16
CA GLU A 43 9.78 -20.81 13.59
C GLU A 43 11.07 -20.27 14.21
N ARG A 44 11.87 -21.17 14.80
CA ARG A 44 13.19 -20.80 15.30
C ARG A 44 13.99 -20.38 14.08
N VAL A 45 14.16 -19.08 13.88
CA VAL A 45 15.07 -18.50 12.88
C VAL A 45 16.51 -18.74 13.38
N GLY A 46 16.89 -20.02 13.49
CA GLY A 46 18.21 -20.47 13.90
C GLY A 46 19.18 -20.58 12.72
N GLU A 47 18.64 -20.63 11.50
CA GLU A 47 19.41 -20.46 10.28
C GLU A 47 19.21 -19.03 9.77
N LYS A 48 20.27 -18.46 9.17
CA LYS A 48 20.23 -17.15 8.48
C LYS A 48 19.34 -17.25 7.24
N VAL A 49 18.05 -17.47 7.41
CA VAL A 49 17.05 -17.43 6.34
C VAL A 49 16.90 -15.95 5.98
N LYS A 50 17.41 -15.57 4.81
CA LYS A 50 17.24 -14.21 4.32
C LYS A 50 15.74 -13.95 4.13
N PRO A 51 15.19 -12.83 4.60
CA PRO A 51 13.81 -12.46 4.33
C PRO A 51 13.56 -12.49 2.83
N MET A 52 12.51 -13.20 2.41
CA MET A 52 12.14 -13.27 1.01
C MET A 52 11.55 -11.92 0.61
N ALA A 53 12.37 -11.06 -0.01
CA ALA A 53 11.96 -9.71 -0.43
C ALA A 53 11.07 -9.73 -1.69
N GLY A 54 10.91 -10.87 -2.36
CA GLY A 54 10.05 -11.04 -3.51
C GLY A 54 9.92 -12.50 -3.94
N ILE A 55 8.77 -12.85 -4.50
CA ILE A 55 8.53 -14.16 -5.11
C ILE A 55 9.25 -14.17 -6.46
N ASN A 56 10.23 -15.05 -6.58
CA ASN A 56 11.06 -15.13 -7.76
C ASN A 56 10.43 -16.08 -8.81
N VAL A 57 9.53 -15.55 -9.63
CA VAL A 57 8.77 -16.31 -10.65
C VAL A 57 9.47 -16.40 -12.03
N GLY A 58 10.78 -16.19 -12.11
CA GLY A 58 11.52 -16.17 -13.38
C GLY A 58 11.70 -14.74 -13.88
N HIS A 59 12.91 -14.21 -13.67
CA HIS A 59 13.17 -12.78 -13.70
C HIS A 59 13.15 -12.14 -15.09
N LEU A 60 12.44 -11.01 -15.21
CA LEU A 60 12.92 -9.88 -16.02
C LEU A 60 14.18 -9.33 -15.35
N THR A 61 15.31 -9.40 -16.03
CA THR A 61 16.57 -8.83 -15.57
C THR A 61 16.51 -7.29 -15.57
N LEU A 62 17.44 -6.63 -14.88
CA LEU A 62 17.63 -5.17 -14.99
C LEU A 62 17.74 -4.69 -16.45
N LYS A 63 18.30 -5.53 -17.32
CA LYS A 63 18.42 -5.29 -18.76
C LYS A 63 17.05 -5.34 -19.46
N ASP A 64 16.21 -6.31 -19.09
CA ASP A 64 14.85 -6.44 -19.64
C ASP A 64 13.95 -5.29 -19.19
N LEU A 65 14.07 -4.86 -17.93
CA LEU A 65 13.38 -3.68 -17.42
C LEU A 65 13.86 -2.38 -18.09
N THR A 66 15.16 -2.27 -18.38
CA THR A 66 15.72 -1.11 -19.10
C THR A 66 15.25 -1.07 -20.55
N ARG A 67 15.08 -2.23 -21.19
CA ARG A 67 14.55 -2.36 -22.57
C ARG A 67 13.06 -2.02 -22.64
N LEU A 68 12.26 -2.59 -21.75
CA LEU A 68 10.84 -2.26 -21.60
C LEU A 68 10.67 -0.76 -21.32
N LYS A 69 11.47 -0.19 -20.42
CA LYS A 69 11.46 1.25 -20.15
C LYS A 69 11.70 2.08 -21.41
N LYS A 70 12.64 1.70 -22.28
CA LYS A 70 12.85 2.39 -23.57
C LYS A 70 11.63 2.30 -24.48
N GLU A 71 11.06 1.11 -24.66
CA GLU A 71 9.89 0.88 -25.52
C GLU A 71 8.64 1.66 -25.04
N PHE A 72 8.45 1.77 -23.72
CA PHE A 72 7.31 2.49 -23.13
C PHE A 72 7.61 3.95 -22.74
N SER A 73 8.86 4.43 -22.89
CA SER A 73 9.28 5.76 -22.39
C SER A 73 8.64 6.96 -23.11
N GLN A 74 7.96 6.76 -24.23
CA GLN A 74 7.54 7.86 -25.10
C GLN A 74 6.04 7.96 -25.39
N LEU A 75 5.20 7.12 -24.78
CA LEU A 75 3.75 7.31 -24.91
C LEU A 75 3.26 8.27 -23.82
N ARG A 76 3.30 9.57 -24.12
CA ARG A 76 2.54 10.56 -23.35
C ARG A 76 1.07 10.14 -23.37
N ILE A 77 0.52 9.80 -22.20
CA ILE A 77 -0.90 9.51 -22.04
C ILE A 77 -1.70 10.70 -22.59
N SER A 78 -2.60 10.43 -23.52
CA SER A 78 -3.37 11.48 -24.19
C SER A 78 -4.19 12.28 -23.18
N LYS A 79 -4.38 13.58 -23.45
CA LYS A 79 -5.18 14.48 -22.60
C LYS A 79 -6.59 13.92 -22.34
N LYS A 80 -7.21 13.32 -23.37
CA LYS A 80 -8.51 12.63 -23.28
C LYS A 80 -8.49 11.45 -22.30
N ALA A 81 -7.39 10.68 -22.24
CA ALA A 81 -7.27 9.57 -21.30
C ALA A 81 -7.04 10.07 -19.86
N ARG A 82 -6.33 11.18 -19.66
CA ARG A 82 -6.08 11.78 -18.34
C ARG A 82 -7.35 12.31 -17.67
N GLY A 83 -8.22 12.98 -18.44
CA GLY A 83 -9.47 13.54 -17.93
C GLY A 83 -10.56 12.52 -17.54
N LYS A 84 -10.39 11.22 -17.85
CA LYS A 84 -11.36 10.19 -17.45
C LYS A 84 -11.36 9.92 -15.95
N ASN A 85 -10.21 10.08 -15.30
CA ASN A 85 -9.98 9.67 -13.91
C ASN A 85 -9.59 10.84 -13.00
N SER A 86 -9.57 12.07 -13.51
CA SER A 86 -9.16 13.24 -12.74
C SER A 86 -9.99 14.47 -13.10
N LEU A 87 -10.39 15.22 -12.07
CA LEU A 87 -10.85 16.58 -12.24
C LEU A 87 -9.62 17.46 -12.51
N SER A 88 -9.65 18.26 -13.57
CA SER A 88 -8.54 19.13 -13.97
C SER A 88 -8.99 20.58 -14.11
N THR A 89 -8.09 21.54 -13.90
CA THR A 89 -8.30 22.96 -14.17
C THR A 89 -8.39 23.24 -15.68
N ALA A 90 -8.75 24.47 -16.06
CA ALA A 90 -8.69 24.94 -17.44
C ALA A 90 -7.27 24.81 -18.05
N ASP A 91 -6.24 24.91 -17.20
CA ASP A 91 -4.82 24.77 -17.57
C ASP A 91 -4.27 23.33 -17.40
N ASP A 92 -5.15 22.32 -17.33
CA ASP A 92 -4.82 20.88 -17.22
C ASP A 92 -4.06 20.44 -15.95
N PHE A 93 -4.13 21.20 -14.87
CA PHE A 93 -3.62 20.77 -13.57
C PHE A 93 -4.65 19.91 -12.84
N VAL A 94 -4.20 18.81 -12.22
CA VAL A 94 -5.08 17.95 -11.41
C VAL A 94 -5.57 18.72 -10.18
N LEU A 95 -6.88 18.76 -10.00
CA LEU A 95 -7.53 19.38 -8.87
C LEU A 95 -7.56 18.41 -7.68
N PHE A 96 -6.89 18.79 -6.60
CA PHE A 96 -7.07 18.17 -5.30
C PHE A 96 -8.09 19.00 -4.52
N LYS A 97 -9.13 18.37 -3.97
CA LYS A 97 -9.96 19.03 -2.95
C LYS A 97 -9.08 19.24 -1.72
N LYS A 98 -9.03 20.48 -1.26
CA LYS A 98 -8.44 20.84 0.04
C LYS A 98 -9.35 20.40 1.17
#